data_AF-A0A7W6F216-F1
#
_entry.id   AF-A0A7W6F216-F1
#
_cell.length_a   1.000
_cell.length_b   1.000
_cell.length_c   1.000
_cell.angle_alpha   90.00
_cell.angle_beta   90.00
_cell.angle_gamma   90.00
#
_symmetry.space_group_name_H-M   'P 1'
#
loop_
_entity.id
_entity.type
_entity.pdbx_description
1 polymer ?
#
loop_
_entity_poly.entity_id
_entity_poly.type
_entity_poly.pdbx_seq_one_letter_code
_entity_poly.pdbx_strand_id
1 'polypeptide(L)'
;MSYDNTNPRHVALRLSQGQETVLLGLDDKPSILGCAEATAARMTKATKRRPALVTRVTHDGQPAFVLNAMGASVQVQLRAMAAQL
;
A
#
# COMPACT_ATOMS: atom_id res chain seq x y z
N MET A 1 6.46 -4.42 23.15
CA MET A 1 5.98 -5.29 22.05
C MET A 1 6.72 -4.90 20.77
N SER A 2 7.73 -5.68 20.37
CA SER A 2 8.27 -5.61 18.99
C SER A 2 7.23 -6.24 18.08
N TYR A 3 6.65 -5.42 17.19
CA TYR A 3 5.73 -5.92 16.18
C TYR A 3 6.52 -6.33 14.95
N ASP A 4 6.19 -7.51 14.44
CA ASP A 4 6.75 -7.99 13.19
C ASP A 4 6.14 -7.21 12.02
N ASN A 5 6.85 -6.16 11.61
CA ASN A 5 6.50 -5.33 10.45
C ASN A 5 6.78 -6.04 9.12
N THR A 6 7.24 -7.30 9.14
CA THR A 6 7.36 -8.15 7.96
C THR A 6 6.11 -8.99 7.72
N ASN A 7 5.22 -9.11 8.71
CA ASN A 7 3.96 -9.84 8.55
C ASN A 7 2.88 -8.97 7.87
N PRO A 8 2.39 -9.34 6.67
CA PRO A 8 1.42 -8.54 5.93
C PRO A 8 0.10 -8.33 6.68
N ARG A 9 -0.35 -9.32 7.47
CA ARG A 9 -1.60 -9.22 8.23
C ARG A 9 -1.48 -8.20 9.36
N HIS A 10 -0.34 -8.14 10.04
CA HIS A 10 -0.10 -7.13 11.08
C HIS A 10 -0.03 -5.72 10.50
N VAL A 11 0.53 -5.57 9.31
CA VAL A 11 0.55 -4.29 8.60
C VAL A 11 -0.86 -3.87 8.19
N ALA A 12 -1.65 -4.78 7.60
CA ALA A 12 -3.02 -4.54 7.16
C ALA A 12 -3.90 -3.98 8.29
N LEU A 13 -3.86 -4.58 9.48
CA LEU A 13 -4.63 -4.18 10.66
C LEU A 13 -4.34 -2.76 11.19
N ARG A 14 -3.30 -2.08 10.69
CA ARG A 14 -2.81 -0.80 11.20
C ARG A 14 -2.85 0.31 10.17
N LEU A 15 -3.33 0.01 8.97
CA LEU A 15 -3.51 1.01 7.95
C LEU A 15 -4.65 1.94 8.35
N SER A 16 -4.52 3.21 7.98
CA SER A 16 -5.68 4.10 8.01
C SER A 16 -6.58 3.81 6.82
N GLN A 17 -7.86 4.15 6.92
CA GLN A 17 -8.82 3.98 5.82
C GLN A 17 -8.31 4.56 4.48
N GLY A 18 -7.68 5.75 4.50
CA GLY A 18 -7.10 6.32 3.28
C GLY A 18 -5.93 5.52 2.69
N GLN A 19 -5.16 4.80 3.52
CA GLN A 19 -4.08 3.92 3.05
C GLN A 19 -4.64 2.60 2.52
N GLU A 20 -5.71 2.09 3.13
CA GLU A 20 -6.44 0.92 2.63
C GLU A 20 -7.04 1.23 1.25
N THR A 21 -7.73 2.36 1.10
CA THR A 21 -8.27 2.79 -0.20
C THR A 21 -7.18 2.88 -1.28
N VAL A 22 -6.01 3.44 -0.94
CA VAL A 22 -4.87 3.48 -1.88
C VAL A 22 -4.41 2.08 -2.27
N LEU A 23 -4.22 1.18 -1.30
CA LEU A 23 -3.78 -0.19 -1.61
C LEU A 23 -4.81 -0.96 -2.41
N LEU A 24 -6.10 -0.81 -2.12
CA LEU A 24 -7.16 -1.49 -2.84
C LEU A 24 -7.36 -0.94 -4.25
N GLY A 25 -7.05 0.33 -4.49
CA GLY A 25 -7.09 0.98 -5.81
C GLY A 25 -5.82 0.84 -6.65
N LEU A 26 -4.76 0.25 -6.10
CA LEU A 26 -3.51 -0.03 -6.83
C LEU A 26 -3.38 -1.51 -7.21
N ASP A 27 -2.57 -1.80 -8.21
CA ASP A 27 -2.18 -3.15 -8.59
C ASP A 27 -0.70 -3.20 -9.01
N ASP A 28 -0.31 -4.26 -9.71
CA ASP A 28 0.99 -4.39 -10.38
C ASP A 28 1.20 -3.40 -11.56
N LYS A 29 0.12 -2.74 -12.02
CA LYS A 29 0.16 -1.75 -13.10
C LYS A 29 0.33 -0.31 -12.59
N PRO A 30 1.17 0.52 -13.25
CA PRO A 30 1.32 1.92 -12.91
C PRO A 30 -0.01 2.67 -12.93
N SER A 31 -0.32 3.35 -11.84
CA SER A 31 -1.55 4.13 -11.69
C SER A 31 -1.25 5.56 -11.24
N ILE A 32 -1.89 6.53 -11.90
CA ILE A 32 -1.85 7.94 -11.52
C ILE A 32 -2.97 8.19 -10.51
N LEU A 33 -2.61 8.59 -9.30
CA LEU A 33 -3.53 8.56 -8.15
C LEU A 33 -4.19 9.89 -7.80
N GLY A 34 -4.00 10.97 -8.57
CA GLY A 34 -4.67 12.26 -8.37
C GLY A 34 -4.70 12.69 -6.90
N CYS A 35 -5.89 12.82 -6.30
CA CYS A 35 -6.07 13.21 -4.90
C CYS A 35 -5.41 12.26 -3.87
N ALA A 36 -5.18 11.00 -4.22
CA ALA A 36 -4.55 10.01 -3.35
C ALA A 36 -3.01 9.97 -3.48
N GLU A 37 -2.42 10.77 -4.38
CA GLU A 37 -0.98 10.82 -4.62
C GLU A 37 -0.18 11.12 -3.34
N ALA A 38 -0.60 12.10 -2.53
CA ALA A 38 0.12 12.45 -1.31
C ALA A 38 0.16 11.31 -0.28
N THR A 39 -0.89 10.47 -0.26
CA THR A 39 -0.94 9.29 0.61
C THR A 39 -0.06 8.18 0.04
N ALA A 40 -0.16 7.89 -1.26
CA ALA A 40 0.68 6.91 -1.94
C ALA A 40 2.18 7.25 -1.85
N ALA A 41 2.54 8.53 -2.02
CA ALA A 41 3.90 9.03 -1.86
C ALA A 41 4.44 8.77 -0.45
N ARG A 42 3.64 8.95 0.60
CA ARG A 42 4.05 8.59 1.98
C ARG A 42 4.24 7.08 2.16
N MET A 43 3.49 6.26 1.42
CA MET A 43 3.58 4.80 1.45
C MET A 43 4.80 4.25 0.69
N THR A 44 5.51 5.08 -0.07
CA THR A 44 6.82 4.73 -0.68
C THR A 44 7.97 4.67 0.31
N LYS A 45 7.81 5.24 1.50
CA LYS A 45 8.86 5.29 2.52
C LYS A 45 8.58 4.28 3.60
N ALA A 46 9.61 3.49 3.94
CA ALA A 46 9.60 2.67 5.14
C ALA A 46 9.64 3.57 6.38
N THR A 47 9.00 3.11 7.45
CA THR A 47 9.01 3.76 8.77
C THR A 47 9.36 2.73 9.84
N LYS A 48 9.61 3.17 11.07
CA LYS A 48 9.82 2.25 12.21
C LYS A 48 8.64 1.30 12.48
N ARG A 49 7.44 1.60 11.96
CA ARG A 49 6.19 0.86 12.22
C ARG A 49 5.62 0.14 11.01
N ARG A 50 6.21 0.34 9.82
CA ARG A 50 5.67 -0.21 8.57
C ARG A 50 6.71 -0.19 7.46
N PRO A 51 6.84 -1.24 6.65
CA PRO A 51 7.64 -1.22 5.44
C PRO A 51 7.06 -0.25 4.39
N ALA A 52 7.85 0.05 3.35
CA ALA A 52 7.30 0.66 2.14
C ALA A 52 6.36 -0.35 1.48
N LEU A 53 5.19 0.11 1.02
CA LEU A 53 4.17 -0.74 0.38
C LEU A 53 3.96 -0.40 -1.09
N VAL A 54 4.37 0.80 -1.49
CA VAL A 54 4.15 1.35 -2.83
C VAL A 54 5.49 1.77 -3.40
N THR A 55 5.67 1.64 -4.71
CA THR A 55 6.84 2.19 -5.41
C THR A 55 6.36 3.30 -6.33
N ARG A 56 7.09 4.42 -6.34
CA ARG A 56 6.88 5.50 -7.33
C ARG A 56 7.61 5.12 -8.61
N VAL A 57 6.91 5.20 -9.72
CA VAL A 57 7.42 4.95 -11.07
C VAL A 57 7.06 6.12 -11.98
N THR A 58 7.61 6.15 -13.19
CA THR A 58 7.19 7.09 -14.24
C THR A 58 6.39 6.31 -15.28
N HIS A 59 5.21 6.82 -15.63
CA HIS A 59 4.34 6.27 -16.67
C HIS A 59 3.87 7.42 -17.55
N ASP A 60 4.12 7.32 -18.86
CA ASP A 60 3.81 8.36 -19.86
C ASP A 60 4.31 9.77 -19.47
N GLY A 61 5.52 9.84 -18.91
CA GLY A 61 6.15 11.10 -18.48
C GLY A 61 5.57 11.70 -17.19
N GLN A 62 4.60 11.04 -16.56
CA GLN A 62 3.97 11.46 -15.31
C GLN A 62 4.34 10.54 -14.15
N PRO A 63 4.35 11.03 -12.90
CA PRO A 63 4.54 10.18 -11.74
C PRO A 63 3.34 9.24 -11.54
N ALA A 64 3.62 7.95 -11.46
CA ALA A 64 2.65 6.91 -11.19
C ALA A 64 3.12 6.03 -10.02
N PHE A 65 2.23 5.16 -9.54
CA PHE A 65 2.46 4.32 -8.38
C PHE A 65 2.07 2.88 -8.68
N VAL A 66 2.83 1.93 -8.12
CA VAL A 66 2.58 0.48 -8.19
C VAL A 66 2.74 -0.15 -6.83
N LEU A 67 2.08 -1.28 -6.59
CA LEU A 67 2.34 -2.08 -5.40
C LEU A 67 3.72 -2.75 -5.50
N ASN A 68 4.45 -2.76 -4.39
CA ASN A 68 5.61 -3.66 -4.26
C ASN A 68 5.17 -5.01 -3.69
N ALA A 69 6.09 -5.98 -3.59
CA ALA A 69 5.77 -7.33 -3.11
C ALA A 69 5.08 -7.35 -1.72
N MET A 70 5.49 -6.47 -0.81
CA MET A 70 4.86 -6.33 0.50
C MET A 70 3.47 -5.67 0.39
N GLY A 71 3.33 -4.61 -0.41
CA GLY A 71 2.04 -3.97 -0.67
C GLY A 71 1.01 -4.92 -1.27
N ALA A 72 1.41 -5.73 -2.25
CA ALA A 72 0.56 -6.78 -2.83
C ALA A 72 0.14 -7.82 -1.78
N SER A 73 1.08 -8.27 -0.94
CA SER A 73 0.77 -9.20 0.15
C SER A 73 -0.21 -8.61 1.16
N VAL A 74 -0.06 -7.32 1.50
CA VAL A 74 -0.99 -6.61 2.40
C VAL A 74 -2.36 -6.45 1.76
N GLN A 75 -2.43 -6.14 0.47
CA GLN A 75 -3.69 -6.01 -0.26
C GLN A 75 -4.49 -7.32 -0.25
N VAL A 76 -3.82 -8.48 -0.40
CA VAL A 76 -4.46 -9.80 -0.27
C VAL A 76 -5.11 -9.97 1.10
N GLN A 77 -4.43 -9.55 2.18
CA GLN A 77 -4.98 -9.63 3.54
C GLN A 77 -6.20 -8.70 3.71
N LEU A 78 -6.15 -7.47 3.19
CA LEU A 78 -7.28 -6.54 3.23
C LEU A 78 -8.51 -7.11 2.51
N ARG A 79 -8.32 -7.68 1.31
CA ARG A 79 -9.41 -8.31 0.55
C ARG A 79 -9.99 -9.53 1.28
N ALA A 80 -9.15 -10.37 1.87
CA ALA A 80 -9.58 -11.53 2.64
C ALA A 80 -10.38 -11.12 3.89
N MET A 81 -10.01 -10.02 4.55
CA MET A 81 -10.74 -9.47 5.69
C MET A 81 -12.10 -8.89 5.29
N ALA A 82 -12.17 -8.19 4.16
CA ALA A 82 -13.43 -7.64 3.64
C ALA A 82 -14.43 -8.73 3.24
N ALA A 83 -13.96 -9.90 2.79
CA ALA A 83 -14.81 -11.04 2.41
C ALA A 83 -15.33 -11.87 3.61
N GLN A 84 -14.84 -11.60 4.83
CA GLN A 84 -15.26 -12.29 6.06
C GLN A 84 -16.35 -11.53 6.84
N LEU A 85 -16.79 -10.39 6.31
CA LEU A 85 -17.91 -9.58 6.81
C LEU A 85 -19.18 -9.91 6.02
#